data_AF-A0A9Q0GW19-F1
#
_entry.id   AF-A0A9Q0GW19-F1
#
_cell.length_a   1.000
_cell.length_b   1.000
_cell.length_c   1.000
_cell.angle_alpha   90.00
_cell.angle_beta   90.00
_cell.angle_gamma   90.00
#
_symmetry.space_group_name_H-M   'P 1'
#
loop_
_entity.id
_entity.type
_entity.pdbx_description
1 polymer ?
#
loop_
_entity_poly.entity_id
_entity_poly.type
_entity_poly.pdbx_seq_one_letter_code
_entity_poly.pdbx_strand_id
1 'polypeptide(L)'
;MLSAVQSQMGAGEISFEEVTSIFKTGGTKGLSGDSVEKIPKIKITRMNNEDESGERVSCSVCLQDFQLGETVRSLPHCHHMFHLPCIDVWLVRHGSCPLCRRDM
;
A
#
# COMPACT_ATOMS: atom_id res chain seq x y z
N MET A 1 32.13 -37.54 -28.38
CA MET A 1 30.94 -36.66 -28.44
C MET A 1 30.72 -36.06 -27.07
N LEU A 2 31.10 -34.80 -26.83
CA LEU A 2 30.55 -33.94 -25.76
C LEU A 2 30.93 -32.50 -26.12
N SER A 3 30.02 -31.77 -26.78
CA SER A 3 30.13 -30.33 -26.98
C SER A 3 29.40 -29.63 -25.84
N ALA A 4 30.15 -28.97 -24.96
CA ALA A 4 29.58 -28.10 -23.93
C ALA A 4 29.19 -26.77 -24.58
N VAL A 5 27.89 -26.51 -24.72
CA VAL A 5 27.36 -25.20 -25.11
C VAL A 5 27.42 -24.28 -23.89
N GLN A 6 28.24 -23.25 -23.99
CA GLN A 6 28.42 -22.23 -22.97
C GLN A 6 27.28 -21.22 -23.12
N SER A 7 26.15 -21.43 -22.44
CA SER A 7 25.06 -20.45 -22.38
C SER A 7 25.50 -19.24 -21.56
N GLN A 8 25.93 -18.18 -22.23
CA GLN A 8 26.09 -16.87 -21.62
C GLN A 8 24.71 -16.21 -21.51
N MET A 9 24.08 -16.32 -20.34
CA MET A 9 22.99 -15.42 -19.98
C MET A 9 23.63 -14.09 -19.58
N GLY A 10 23.65 -13.14 -20.51
CA GLY A 10 24.10 -11.78 -20.24
C GLY A 10 23.09 -11.08 -19.32
N ALA A 11 23.46 -10.90 -18.06
CA ALA A 11 22.83 -9.88 -17.22
C ALA A 11 23.33 -8.53 -17.74
N GLY A 12 22.61 -7.97 -18.73
CA GLY A 12 22.84 -6.59 -19.14
C GLY A 12 22.72 -5.69 -17.91
N GLU A 13 23.77 -4.91 -17.65
CA GLU A 13 23.80 -3.91 -16.59
C GLU A 13 22.77 -2.83 -16.94
N ILE A 14 21.54 -3.02 -16.46
CA ILE A 14 20.53 -1.97 -16.52
C ILE A 14 20.97 -0.91 -15.51
N SER A 15 21.29 0.28 -16.01
CA SER A 15 21.65 1.41 -15.17
C SER A 15 20.57 1.63 -14.11
N PHE A 16 20.99 1.93 -12.88
CA PHE A 16 20.11 2.12 -11.72
C PHE A 16 18.94 3.09 -11.98
N GLU A 17 19.11 4.02 -12.93
CA GLU A 17 18.05 4.97 -13.34
C GLU A 17 16.89 4.32 -14.09
N GLU A 18 17.10 3.26 -14.88
CA GLU A 18 16.04 2.58 -15.62
C GLU A 18 15.17 1.67 -14.73
N VAL A 19 15.72 1.18 -13.62
CA VAL A 19 14.99 0.35 -12.65
C VAL A 19 13.84 1.13 -12.01
N THR A 20 13.99 2.44 -11.82
CA THR A 20 12.94 3.31 -11.26
C THR A 20 11.70 3.40 -12.15
N SER A 21 11.84 3.13 -13.45
CA SER A 21 10.73 3.13 -14.41
C SER A 21 9.94 1.81 -14.41
N ILE A 22 10.58 0.70 -14.04
CA ILE A 22 9.95 -0.64 -13.97
C ILE A 22 8.98 -0.73 -12.78
N PHE A 23 9.30 -0.07 -11.66
CA PHE A 23 8.45 -0.03 -10.47
C PHE A 23 7.47 1.16 -10.43
N LYS A 24 7.36 1.95 -11.50
CA LYS A 24 6.32 2.98 -11.62
C LYS A 24 4.97 2.31 -11.87
N THR A 25 4.34 1.83 -10.79
CA THR A 25 2.88 1.69 -10.77
C THR A 25 2.30 3.04 -11.19
N GLY A 26 1.53 3.04 -12.29
CA GLY A 26 1.06 4.23 -13.00
C GLY A 26 0.64 5.35 -12.05
N GLY A 27 1.36 6.48 -12.15
CA GLY A 27 1.18 7.64 -11.30
C GLY A 27 -0.13 8.36 -11.59
N THR A 28 -1.21 7.92 -10.95
CA THR A 28 -2.31 8.81 -10.61
C THR A 28 -1.74 9.93 -9.74
N LYS A 29 -2.07 11.19 -10.10
CA LYS A 29 -1.64 12.36 -9.32
C LYS A 29 -2.16 12.16 -7.89
N GLY A 30 -1.25 12.18 -6.91
CA GLY A 30 -1.64 12.08 -5.51
C GLY A 30 -2.51 13.25 -5.04
N LEU A 31 -3.13 13.07 -3.88
CA LEU A 31 -4.02 14.05 -3.28
C LEU A 31 -3.25 15.15 -2.55
N SER A 32 -3.88 16.33 -2.39
CA SER A 32 -3.37 17.36 -1.50
C SER A 32 -3.48 16.90 -0.03
N GLY A 33 -2.57 17.34 0.84
CA GLY A 33 -2.65 17.02 2.27
C GLY A 33 -3.98 17.42 2.90
N ASP A 34 -4.53 18.56 2.50
CA ASP A 34 -5.84 19.05 2.97
C ASP A 34 -7.00 18.13 2.55
N SER A 35 -6.92 17.52 1.37
CA SER A 35 -7.89 16.52 0.90
C SER A 35 -7.78 15.24 1.73
N VAL A 36 -6.56 14.79 2.01
CA VAL A 36 -6.30 13.58 2.79
C VAL A 36 -6.83 13.74 4.22
N GLU A 37 -6.65 14.90 4.85
CA GLU A 37 -7.11 15.13 6.22
C GLU A 37 -8.63 14.95 6.41
N LYS A 38 -9.42 15.27 5.39
CA LYS A 38 -10.88 15.16 5.40
C LYS A 38 -11.41 13.73 5.27
N ILE A 39 -10.55 12.77 4.96
CA ILE A 39 -10.94 11.35 4.84
C ILE A 39 -11.39 10.81 6.21
N PRO A 40 -12.49 10.01 6.27
CA PRO A 40 -13.01 9.46 7.51
C PRO A 40 -11.96 8.76 8.38
N LYS A 41 -11.97 9.11 9.67
CA LYS A 41 -11.13 8.52 10.71
C LYS A 41 -12.01 7.65 11.61
N ILE A 42 -11.56 6.45 11.94
CA ILE A 42 -12.23 5.50 12.81
C ILE A 42 -11.30 5.17 13.97
N LYS A 43 -11.84 5.08 15.18
CA LYS A 43 -11.09 4.63 16.35
C LYS A 43 -11.26 3.13 16.51
N ILE A 44 -10.15 2.43 16.73
CA ILE A 44 -10.13 1.00 16.99
C ILE A 44 -10.56 0.75 18.44
N THR A 45 -11.55 -0.09 18.61
CA THR A 45 -12.19 -0.47 19.86
C THR A 45 -12.32 -2.00 19.88
N ARG A 46 -12.75 -2.56 21.02
CA ARG A 46 -12.97 -4.01 21.13
C ARG A 46 -14.06 -4.53 20.18
N MET A 47 -14.89 -3.65 19.61
CA MET A 47 -16.00 -4.04 18.73
C MET A 47 -15.62 -4.12 17.25
N ASN A 48 -14.46 -3.59 16.86
CA ASN A 48 -14.04 -3.50 15.45
C ASN A 48 -12.55 -3.85 15.25
N ASN A 49 -11.94 -4.52 16.24
CA ASN A 49 -10.55 -4.97 16.19
C ASN A 49 -10.39 -6.35 15.55
N GLU A 50 -11.49 -7.07 15.33
CA GLU A 50 -11.52 -8.43 14.79
C GLU A 50 -12.39 -8.47 13.53
N ASP A 51 -12.07 -9.36 12.61
CA ASP A 51 -12.88 -9.66 11.42
C ASP A 51 -13.95 -10.74 11.69
N GLU A 52 -14.67 -11.15 10.64
CA GLU A 52 -15.72 -12.18 10.74
C GLU A 52 -15.20 -13.54 11.20
N SER A 53 -13.89 -13.80 11.08
CA SER A 53 -13.23 -15.02 11.52
C SER A 53 -12.71 -14.93 12.95
N GLY A 54 -12.82 -13.75 13.59
CA GLY A 54 -12.26 -13.48 14.92
C GLY A 54 -10.76 -13.15 14.90
N GLU A 55 -10.19 -12.92 13.72
CA GLU A 55 -8.77 -12.56 13.59
C GLU A 55 -8.59 -11.05 13.64
N ARG A 56 -7.45 -10.60 14.20
CA ARG A 56 -7.16 -9.17 14.35
C ARG A 56 -7.04 -8.50 12.99
N VAL A 57 -7.74 -7.38 12.84
CA VAL A 57 -7.55 -6.52 11.65
C VAL A 57 -6.18 -5.84 11.69
N SER A 58 -5.52 -5.80 10.54
CA SER A 58 -4.15 -5.29 10.40
C SER A 58 -4.01 -4.30 9.24
N CYS A 59 -2.99 -3.44 9.32
CA CYS A 59 -2.65 -2.52 8.25
C CYS A 59 -1.78 -3.22 7.22
N SER A 60 -2.26 -3.33 5.98
CA SER A 60 -1.50 -3.98 4.90
C SER A 60 -0.30 -3.17 4.38
N VAL A 61 -0.11 -1.94 4.85
CA VAL A 61 1.05 -1.10 4.48
C VAL A 61 2.24 -1.36 5.40
N CYS A 62 2.03 -1.42 6.71
CA CYS A 62 3.11 -1.70 7.68
C CYS A 62 3.12 -3.16 8.19
N LEU A 63 2.11 -3.95 7.82
CA LEU A 63 1.91 -5.35 8.21
C LEU A 63 1.78 -5.55 9.73
N GLN A 64 1.25 -4.55 10.44
CA GLN A 64 1.02 -4.61 11.89
C GLN A 64 -0.48 -4.59 12.21
N ASP A 65 -0.86 -5.35 13.23
CA ASP A 65 -2.22 -5.35 13.79
C ASP A 65 -2.58 -3.99 14.39
N PHE A 66 -3.84 -3.61 14.23
CA PHE A 66 -4.36 -2.43 14.89
C PHE A 66 -4.46 -2.63 16.40
N GLN A 67 -4.06 -1.61 17.16
CA GLN A 67 -4.15 -1.60 18.61
C GLN A 67 -5.39 -0.86 19.10
N LEU A 68 -5.91 -1.27 20.26
CA LEU A 68 -7.05 -0.60 20.88
C LEU A 68 -6.73 0.87 21.16
N GLY A 69 -7.61 1.76 20.73
CA GLY A 69 -7.46 3.20 20.88
C GLY A 69 -6.75 3.88 19.72
N GLU A 70 -6.13 3.13 18.80
CA GLU A 70 -5.54 3.69 17.59
C GLU A 70 -6.60 4.32 16.70
N THR A 71 -6.18 5.34 15.94
CA THR A 71 -7.01 5.93 14.90
C THR A 71 -6.51 5.41 13.56
N VAL A 72 -7.44 4.90 12.76
CA VAL A 72 -7.21 4.42 11.40
C VAL A 72 -8.03 5.25 10.43
N ARG A 73 -7.65 5.30 9.16
CA ARG A 73 -8.54 5.82 8.11
C ARG A 73 -9.22 4.66 7.40
N SER A 74 -10.52 4.82 7.16
CA SER A 74 -11.27 3.95 6.27
C SER A 74 -11.56 4.71 4.98
N LEU A 75 -11.16 4.15 3.85
CA LEU A 75 -11.36 4.81 2.56
C LEU A 75 -12.84 4.75 2.15
N PRO A 76 -13.45 5.87 1.68
CA PRO A 76 -14.89 5.97 1.47
C PRO A 76 -15.47 5.02 0.42
N HIS A 77 -14.69 4.64 -0.60
CA HIS A 77 -15.19 3.84 -1.73
C HIS A 77 -15.00 2.33 -1.57
N CYS A 78 -14.07 1.89 -0.74
CA CYS A 78 -13.74 0.47 -0.57
C CYS A 78 -13.65 0.02 0.88
N HIS A 79 -13.80 0.93 1.84
CA HIS A 79 -13.78 0.71 3.29
C HIS A 79 -12.52 0.07 3.89
N HIS A 80 -11.53 -0.26 3.07
CA HIS A 80 -10.20 -0.70 3.51
C HIS A 80 -9.61 0.27 4.54
N MET A 81 -9.07 -0.32 5.61
CA MET A 81 -8.56 0.39 6.78
C MET A 81 -7.04 0.37 6.84
N PHE A 82 -6.45 1.49 7.24
CA PHE A 82 -5.01 1.67 7.35
C PHE A 82 -4.66 2.63 8.50
N HIS A 83 -3.47 2.50 9.08
CA HIS A 83 -2.97 3.50 10.02
C HIS A 83 -2.89 4.87 9.34
N LEU A 84 -3.30 5.94 10.05
CA LEU A 84 -3.20 7.32 9.57
C LEU A 84 -1.85 7.64 8.91
N PRO A 85 -0.69 7.48 9.59
CA PRO A 85 0.60 7.83 8.99
C PRO A 85 0.94 6.99 7.75
N CYS A 86 0.48 5.74 7.69
CA CYS A 86 0.78 4.84 6.58
C CYS A 86 0.02 5.24 5.31
N ILE A 87 -1.28 5.51 5.45
CA ILE A 87 -2.13 5.83 4.29
C ILE A 87 -2.01 7.27 3.84
N ASP A 88 -1.72 8.21 4.75
CA ASP A 88 -1.61 9.63 4.39
C ASP A 88 -0.42 9.87 3.46
N VAL A 89 0.74 9.29 3.78
CA VAL A 89 1.93 9.34 2.92
C VAL A 89 1.67 8.70 1.56
N TRP A 90 0.93 7.59 1.54
CA TRP A 90 0.60 6.88 0.30
C TRP A 90 -0.33 7.73 -0.59
N LEU A 91 -1.40 8.28 -0.03
CA LEU A 91 -2.41 9.03 -0.77
C LEU A 91 -1.88 10.34 -1.35
N VAL A 92 -0.94 10.99 -0.66
CA VAL A 92 -0.24 12.17 -1.20
C VAL A 92 0.59 11.84 -2.45
N ARG A 93 1.05 10.58 -2.60
CA ARG A 93 1.87 10.15 -3.74
C ARG A 93 1.04 9.52 -4.87
N HIS A 94 0.02 8.75 -4.53
CA HIS A 94 -0.69 7.89 -5.48
C HIS A 94 -2.19 8.17 -5.58
N GLY A 95 -2.85 8.73 -4.56
CA GLY A 95 -4.29 9.03 -4.62
C GLY A 95 -5.20 7.81 -4.88
N SER A 96 -4.73 6.59 -4.60
CA SER A 96 -5.48 5.35 -4.81
C SER A 96 -5.29 4.38 -3.63
N CYS A 97 -6.21 3.43 -3.46
CA CYS A 97 -6.14 2.44 -2.39
C CYS A 97 -4.98 1.44 -2.60
N PRO A 98 -4.10 1.20 -1.60
CA PRO A 98 -3.03 0.20 -1.70
C PRO A 98 -3.51 -1.23 -1.96
N LEU A 99 -4.71 -1.59 -1.51
CA LEU A 99 -5.25 -2.95 -1.60
C LEU A 99 -5.97 -3.24 -2.92
N CYS A 100 -6.91 -2.37 -3.31
CA CYS A 100 -7.76 -2.61 -4.49
C CYS A 100 -7.47 -1.68 -5.67
N ARG A 101 -6.52 -0.74 -5.54
CA ARG A 101 -6.12 0.22 -6.57
C ARG A 101 -7.25 1.12 -7.09
N ARG A 102 -8.35 1.22 -6.34
CA ARG A 102 -9.44 2.16 -6.63
C ARG A 102 -9.03 3.56 -6.20
N ASP A 103 -9.32 4.55 -7.05
CA ASP A 103 -9.01 5.96 -6.79
C ASP A 103 -9.82 6.51 -5.61
N MET A 104 -9.26 7.54 -4.97
CA MET A 104 -9.79 8.23 -3.79
C MET A 104 -10.50 9.55 -4.09
#